data_AF-A0A9W5ZYG7-F1
#
_entry.id   AF-A0A9W5ZYG7-F1
#
_cell.length_a   1.000
_cell.length_b   1.000
_cell.length_c   1.000
_cell.angle_alpha   90.00
_cell.angle_beta   90.00
_cell.angle_gamma   90.00
#
_symmetry.space_group_name_H-M   'P 1'
#
loop_
_entity.id
_entity.type
_entity.pdbx_description
1 polymer ?
#
loop_
_entity_poly.entity_id
_entity_poly.type
_entity_poly.pdbx_seq_one_letter_code
_entity_poly.pdbx_strand_id
1 'polypeptide(L)'
;MEKGNPDAGWAVLNRLHLPRGQLNALPVESEFERISAGIAEARHSANHSWRQLLFAQPNWRKRVLLACGMQVFTQCSGTNVLQNYNPGLYRSLGLSQSTSLILQGIWGALAQFWNTVFILFIDRVDRRKLLIPSLLGMGATMCVEAILGQVYNNFESVASPNHSAVRAAIAVFFVFSFFYTSLGLISWIYQSEIFPTAIRARGSSVATATNWSLNLVFAQCSPIAQSRIQFKYFYCFAAFNWVAAGLVWTFYPETAGKSLEEIDRLFTAETSMPAYDADKPHVSLPNSKAKDSLVVFSTQDTT
;
A
#
# COMPACT_ATOMS: atom_id res chain seq x y z
N MET A 1 -18.77 19.64 14.40
CA MET A 1 -18.71 20.12 13.01
C MET A 1 -19.59 19.28 12.08
N GLU A 2 -19.22 18.03 11.77
CA GLU A 2 -19.99 17.17 10.85
C GLU A 2 -21.42 16.85 11.36
N LYS A 3 -21.57 16.68 12.68
CA LYS A 3 -22.86 16.50 13.38
C LYS A 3 -23.64 17.80 13.63
N GLY A 4 -23.23 18.93 13.03
CA GLY A 4 -23.91 20.23 13.19
C GLY A 4 -23.61 20.98 14.50
N ASN A 5 -22.68 20.49 15.33
CA ASN A 5 -22.25 21.17 16.56
C ASN A 5 -20.81 21.70 16.42
N PRO A 6 -20.62 22.94 15.93
CA PRO A 6 -19.30 23.55 15.75
C PRO A 6 -18.64 23.91 17.08
N ASP A 7 -19.40 24.38 18.07
CA ASP A 7 -18.90 24.81 19.38
C ASP A 7 -18.25 23.67 20.16
N ALA A 8 -18.87 22.48 20.12
CA ALA A 8 -18.26 21.28 20.69
C ALA A 8 -16.97 20.87 19.97
N GLY A 9 -16.88 21.13 18.65
CA GLY A 9 -15.66 20.91 17.87
C GLY A 9 -14.53 21.84 18.31
N TRP A 10 -14.85 23.12 18.48
CA TRP A 10 -13.92 24.15 18.95
C TRP A 10 -13.40 23.85 20.36
N ALA A 11 -14.29 23.45 21.28
CA ALA A 11 -13.93 23.10 22.65
C ALA A 11 -12.96 21.89 22.71
N VAL A 12 -13.18 20.87 21.87
CA VAL A 12 -12.28 19.72 21.78
C VAL A 12 -10.94 20.09 21.17
N LEU A 13 -10.93 20.92 20.11
CA LEU A 13 -9.70 21.36 19.45
C LEU A 13 -8.81 22.15 20.42
N ASN A 14 -9.41 23.05 21.20
CA ASN A 14 -8.74 23.75 22.28
C ASN A 14 -8.20 22.79 23.33
N ARG A 15 -8.99 21.79 23.77
CA ARG A 15 -8.51 20.81 24.76
C ARG A 15 -7.31 19.99 24.27
N LEU A 16 -7.23 19.70 22.98
CA LEU A 16 -6.13 18.92 22.38
C LEU A 16 -4.84 19.72 22.21
N HIS A 17 -4.95 21.02 21.89
CA HIS A 17 -3.80 21.90 21.65
C HIS A 17 -3.25 22.58 22.91
N LEU A 18 -3.98 22.53 24.01
CA LEU A 18 -3.56 23.13 25.28
C LEU A 18 -2.93 22.05 26.19
N PRO A 19 -1.58 21.97 26.31
CA PRO A 19 -1.02 21.57 27.60
C PRO A 19 -1.49 22.61 28.61
N ARG A 20 -1.96 22.16 29.79
CA ARG A 20 -2.48 23.00 30.88
C ARG A 20 -1.71 24.33 31.00
N GLY A 21 -2.26 25.44 30.50
CA GLY A 21 -1.78 26.79 30.79
C GLY A 21 -1.12 27.64 29.69
N GLN A 22 -1.04 27.22 28.41
CA GLN A 22 -0.55 28.11 27.32
C GLN A 22 -1.60 28.39 26.25
N LEU A 23 -2.19 29.60 26.26
CA LEU A 23 -3.14 30.09 25.27
C LEU A 23 -2.43 30.48 23.96
N ASN A 24 -2.13 29.52 23.10
CA ASN A 24 -1.82 29.82 21.70
C ASN A 24 -3.10 29.71 20.87
N ALA A 25 -3.85 30.82 20.75
CA ALA A 25 -5.14 30.87 20.05
C ALA A 25 -5.03 30.82 18.52
N LEU A 26 -3.93 31.33 17.95
CA LEU A 26 -3.75 31.47 16.49
C LEU A 26 -3.64 30.12 15.73
N PRO A 27 -2.92 29.09 16.23
CA PRO A 27 -2.89 27.79 15.55
C PRO A 27 -4.25 27.08 15.53
N VAL A 28 -5.02 27.19 16.63
CA VAL A 28 -6.31 26.49 16.80
C VAL A 28 -7.38 27.06 15.88
N GLU A 29 -7.44 28.39 15.73
CA GLU A 29 -8.36 29.06 14.79
C GLU A 29 -8.11 28.59 13.35
N SER A 30 -6.85 28.66 12.90
CA SER A 30 -6.47 28.27 11.54
C SER A 30 -6.77 26.81 11.22
N GLU A 31 -6.62 25.91 12.20
CA GLU A 31 -6.95 24.51 12.05
C GLU A 31 -8.46 24.29 12.03
N PHE A 32 -9.21 24.96 12.89
CA PHE A 32 -10.66 24.88 12.91
C PHE A 32 -11.29 25.36 11.60
N GLU A 33 -10.75 26.44 11.01
CA GLU A 33 -11.14 26.92 9.68
C GLU A 33 -10.83 25.87 8.61
N ARG A 34 -9.63 25.29 8.61
CA ARG A 34 -9.27 24.19 7.67
C ARG A 34 -10.19 22.99 7.80
N ILE A 35 -10.53 22.58 9.02
CA ILE A 35 -11.45 21.44 9.27
C ILE A 35 -12.85 21.80 8.77
N SER A 36 -13.34 23.01 9.06
CA SER A 36 -14.65 23.49 8.58
C SER A 36 -14.73 23.50 7.06
N ALA A 37 -13.71 24.05 6.41
CA ALA A 37 -13.60 24.10 4.96
C ALA A 37 -13.57 22.69 4.35
N GLY A 38 -12.78 21.77 4.92
CA GLY A 38 -12.73 20.37 4.47
C GLY A 38 -14.08 19.64 4.61
N ILE A 39 -14.85 19.92 5.66
CA ILE A 39 -16.19 19.35 5.85
C ILE A 39 -17.19 19.94 4.86
N ALA A 40 -17.12 21.25 4.58
CA ALA A 40 -17.96 21.88 3.56
C ALA A 40 -17.67 21.31 2.17
N GLU A 41 -16.40 21.17 1.81
CA GLU A 41 -15.97 20.55 0.54
C GLU A 41 -16.40 19.08 0.45
N ALA A 42 -16.27 18.31 1.54
CA ALA A 42 -16.72 16.93 1.58
C ALA A 42 -18.25 16.80 1.45
N ARG A 43 -19.03 17.75 1.99
CA ARG A 43 -20.49 17.80 1.81
C ARG A 43 -20.90 18.16 0.39
N HIS A 44 -20.22 19.13 -0.23
CA HIS A 44 -20.47 19.49 -1.64
C HIS A 44 -20.01 18.39 -2.61
N SER A 45 -18.95 17.67 -2.26
CA SER A 45 -18.35 16.59 -3.07
C SER A 45 -18.86 15.20 -2.70
N ALA A 46 -19.80 15.09 -1.75
CA ALA A 46 -20.45 13.84 -1.37
C ALA A 46 -21.33 13.35 -2.53
N ASN A 47 -20.71 12.84 -3.57
CA ASN A 47 -21.41 12.17 -4.66
C ASN A 47 -21.99 10.88 -4.09
N HIS A 48 -23.29 10.89 -3.81
CA HIS A 48 -23.95 9.86 -3.00
C HIS A 48 -24.15 8.51 -3.71
N SER A 49 -23.79 8.35 -5.00
CA SER A 49 -24.17 7.16 -5.77
C SER A 49 -23.01 6.19 -6.04
N TRP A 50 -23.16 4.94 -5.59
CA TRP A 50 -22.31 3.80 -5.99
C TRP A 50 -22.25 3.61 -7.51
N ARG A 51 -23.37 3.90 -8.19
CA ARG A 51 -23.41 3.88 -9.64
C ARG A 51 -22.49 4.92 -10.24
N GLN A 52 -22.28 6.07 -9.63
CA GLN A 52 -21.37 7.08 -10.19
C GLN A 52 -19.90 6.67 -10.06
N LEU A 53 -19.54 6.04 -8.94
CA LEU A 53 -18.21 5.51 -8.67
C LEU A 53 -17.82 4.39 -9.65
N LEU A 54 -18.73 3.45 -9.91
CA LEU A 54 -18.49 2.30 -10.80
C LEU A 54 -18.87 2.57 -12.26
N PHE A 55 -19.82 3.48 -12.50
CA PHE A 55 -20.51 3.88 -13.75
C PHE A 55 -20.02 5.10 -14.54
N ALA A 56 -19.78 6.20 -13.84
CA ALA A 56 -19.91 7.51 -14.48
C ALA A 56 -18.56 8.17 -14.78
N GLN A 57 -17.52 7.83 -14.02
CA GLN A 57 -16.23 8.52 -14.06
C GLN A 57 -15.11 7.50 -14.35
N PRO A 58 -14.54 7.47 -15.58
CA PRO A 58 -13.45 6.57 -15.95
C PRO A 58 -12.24 6.68 -15.01
N ASN A 59 -11.92 7.89 -14.55
CA ASN A 59 -10.79 8.16 -13.65
C ASN A 59 -10.98 7.50 -12.29
N TRP A 60 -12.19 7.55 -11.75
CA TRP A 60 -12.52 6.94 -10.46
C TRP A 60 -12.51 5.42 -10.55
N ARG A 61 -13.05 4.86 -11.64
CA ARG A 61 -12.98 3.41 -11.90
C ARG A 61 -11.54 2.93 -11.98
N LYS A 62 -10.66 3.65 -12.69
CA LYS A 62 -9.23 3.31 -12.79
C LYS A 62 -8.57 3.26 -11.42
N ARG A 63 -8.81 4.25 -10.56
CA ARG A 63 -8.29 4.26 -9.17
C ARG A 63 -8.80 3.08 -8.35
N VAL A 64 -10.09 2.76 -8.45
CA VAL A 64 -10.67 1.60 -7.76
C VAL A 64 -10.02 0.30 -8.25
N LEU A 65 -9.84 0.14 -9.57
CA LEU A 65 -9.18 -1.03 -10.14
C LEU A 65 -7.73 -1.16 -9.69
N LEU A 66 -6.96 -0.06 -9.64
CA LEU A 66 -5.57 -0.08 -9.14
C LEU A 66 -5.51 -0.43 -7.64
N ALA A 67 -6.40 0.13 -6.81
CA ALA A 67 -6.48 -0.23 -5.39
C ALA A 67 -6.85 -1.71 -5.20
N CYS A 68 -7.85 -2.20 -5.92
CA CYS A 68 -8.27 -3.61 -5.86
C CYS A 68 -7.16 -4.53 -6.38
N GLY A 69 -6.50 -4.17 -7.49
CA GLY A 69 -5.36 -4.91 -8.04
C GLY A 69 -4.22 -5.02 -7.05
N MET A 70 -3.94 -3.98 -6.27
CA MET A 70 -2.92 -4.03 -5.23
C MET A 70 -3.29 -5.02 -4.12
N GLN A 71 -4.57 -5.09 -3.76
CA GLN A 71 -5.09 -6.06 -2.80
C GLN A 71 -5.17 -7.49 -3.37
N VAL A 72 -5.30 -7.63 -4.69
CA VAL A 72 -5.12 -8.92 -5.37
C VAL A 72 -3.66 -9.36 -5.26
N PHE A 73 -2.70 -8.46 -5.51
CA PHE A 73 -1.27 -8.79 -5.43
C PHE A 73 -0.84 -9.23 -4.03
N THR A 74 -1.36 -8.61 -2.96
CA THR A 74 -1.07 -9.06 -1.59
C THR A 74 -1.56 -10.47 -1.32
N GLN A 75 -2.77 -10.82 -1.76
CA GLN A 75 -3.34 -12.14 -1.53
C GLN A 75 -2.69 -13.20 -2.44
N CYS A 76 -2.44 -12.85 -3.71
CA CYS A 76 -1.72 -13.68 -4.67
C CYS A 76 -0.20 -13.68 -4.47
N SER A 77 0.34 -13.02 -3.43
CA SER A 77 1.75 -13.12 -3.07
C SER A 77 2.12 -14.50 -2.54
N GLY A 78 1.14 -15.24 -2.00
CA GLY A 78 1.33 -16.54 -1.35
C GLY A 78 1.53 -16.46 0.17
N THR A 79 1.45 -15.28 0.79
CA THR A 79 1.69 -15.11 2.24
C THR A 79 0.80 -16.01 3.11
N ASN A 80 -0.52 -16.07 2.84
CA ASN A 80 -1.45 -16.90 3.59
C ASN A 80 -1.22 -18.40 3.36
N VAL A 81 -0.81 -18.77 2.14
CA VAL A 81 -0.53 -20.16 1.79
C VAL A 81 0.69 -20.65 2.56
N LEU A 82 1.73 -19.83 2.62
CA LEU A 82 2.97 -20.15 3.30
C LEU A 82 2.76 -20.25 4.82
N GLN A 83 2.00 -19.32 5.42
CA GLN A 83 1.62 -19.37 6.84
C GLN A 83 0.89 -20.67 7.20
N ASN A 84 -0.05 -21.12 6.37
CA ASN A 84 -0.78 -22.37 6.61
C ASN A 84 0.08 -23.62 6.42
N TYR A 85 1.12 -23.55 5.58
CA TYR A 85 1.97 -24.70 5.24
C TYR A 85 3.07 -24.96 6.27
N ASN A 86 3.65 -23.90 6.85
CA ASN A 86 4.80 -24.00 7.76
C ASN A 86 4.61 -24.93 8.97
N PRO A 87 3.45 -24.94 9.66
CA PRO A 87 3.23 -25.91 10.75
C PRO A 87 3.40 -27.37 10.31
N GLY A 88 3.07 -27.70 9.06
CA GLY A 88 3.30 -29.02 8.48
C GLY A 88 4.79 -29.34 8.31
N LEU A 89 5.57 -28.37 7.83
CA LEU A 89 7.03 -28.52 7.70
C LEU A 89 7.70 -28.69 9.07
N TYR A 90 7.31 -27.92 10.07
CA TYR A 90 7.83 -28.08 11.45
C TYR A 90 7.55 -29.48 12.00
N ARG A 91 6.34 -30.01 11.77
CA ARG A 91 5.97 -31.37 12.18
C ARG A 91 6.80 -32.43 11.45
N SER A 92 7.09 -32.23 10.16
CA SER A 92 7.92 -33.17 9.38
C SER A 92 9.38 -33.26 9.89
N LEU A 93 9.87 -32.21 10.57
CA LEU A 93 11.16 -32.23 11.28
C LEU A 93 11.09 -32.90 12.66
N GLY A 94 9.92 -33.35 13.11
CA GLY A 94 9.71 -33.87 14.46
C GLY A 94 9.75 -32.78 15.53
N LEU A 95 9.58 -31.51 15.17
CA LEU A 95 9.55 -30.42 16.16
C LEU A 95 8.29 -30.53 17.02
N SER A 96 8.44 -30.24 18.31
CA SER A 96 7.31 -30.17 19.22
C SER A 96 6.36 -29.04 18.84
N GLN A 97 5.10 -29.13 19.29
CA GLN A 97 4.11 -28.07 19.08
C GLN A 97 4.58 -26.75 19.71
N SER A 98 5.24 -26.78 20.87
CA SER A 98 5.75 -25.57 21.54
C SER A 98 6.84 -24.89 20.72
N THR A 99 7.81 -25.65 20.18
CA THR A 99 8.85 -25.10 19.30
C THR A 99 8.26 -24.54 18.00
N SER A 100 7.26 -25.21 17.43
CA SER A 100 6.57 -24.75 16.22
C SER A 100 5.82 -23.43 16.43
N LEU A 101 5.25 -23.22 17.62
CA LEU A 101 4.61 -21.95 17.99
C LEU A 101 5.65 -20.85 18.23
N ILE A 102 6.79 -21.17 18.86
CA ILE A 102 7.90 -20.21 19.05
C ILE A 102 8.42 -19.73 17.69
N LEU A 103 8.64 -20.63 16.73
CA LEU A 103 9.10 -20.26 15.38
C LEU A 103 8.11 -19.33 14.66
N GLN A 104 6.81 -19.58 14.79
CA GLN A 104 5.78 -18.67 14.27
C GLN A 104 5.80 -17.31 14.97
N GLY A 105 6.00 -17.30 16.29
CA GLY A 105 6.15 -16.06 17.06
C GLY A 105 7.37 -15.24 16.62
N ILE A 106 8.52 -15.90 16.39
CA ILE A 106 9.74 -15.26 15.89
C ILE A 106 9.48 -14.66 14.50
N TRP A 107 8.81 -15.40 13.61
CA TRP A 107 8.45 -14.88 12.29
C TRP A 107 7.57 -13.64 12.39
N GLY A 108 6.55 -13.64 13.27
CA GLY A 108 5.70 -12.47 13.51
C GLY A 108 6.46 -11.28 14.08
N ALA A 109 7.36 -11.51 15.03
CA ALA A 109 8.23 -10.48 15.58
C ALA A 109 9.18 -9.90 14.53
N LEU A 110 9.72 -10.75 13.65
CA LEU A 110 10.58 -10.32 12.55
C LEU A 110 9.80 -9.50 11.52
N ALA A 111 8.57 -9.88 11.19
CA ALA A 111 7.70 -9.09 10.32
C ALA A 111 7.45 -7.69 10.90
N GLN A 112 7.21 -7.60 12.22
CA GLN A 112 7.05 -6.30 12.91
C GLN A 112 8.33 -5.47 12.89
N PHE A 113 9.48 -6.10 13.09
CA PHE A 113 10.78 -5.45 12.99
C PHE A 113 10.99 -4.86 11.59
N TRP A 114 10.76 -5.64 10.53
CA TRP A 114 10.88 -5.15 9.16
C TRP A 114 9.92 -4.02 8.85
N ASN A 115 8.65 -4.11 9.29
CA ASN A 115 7.69 -3.02 9.14
C ASN A 115 8.21 -1.72 9.77
N THR A 116 8.77 -1.80 10.98
CA THR A 116 9.32 -0.64 11.69
C THR A 116 10.49 -0.01 10.92
N VAL A 117 11.39 -0.85 10.40
CA VAL A 117 12.54 -0.40 9.62
C VAL A 117 12.09 0.25 8.31
N PHE A 118 11.10 -0.33 7.61
CA PHE A 118 10.57 0.22 6.35
C PHE A 118 9.90 1.57 6.53
N ILE A 119 9.16 1.79 7.63
CA ILE A 119 8.53 3.09 7.92
C ILE A 119 9.55 4.23 7.97
N LEU A 120 10.80 3.97 8.38
CA LEU A 120 11.83 5.02 8.47
C LEU A 120 12.22 5.62 7.11
N PHE A 121 12.06 4.89 6.02
CA PHE A 121 12.47 5.34 4.68
C PHE A 121 11.36 5.27 3.63
N ILE A 122 10.17 4.76 3.96
CA ILE A 122 9.07 4.61 3.01
C ILE A 122 8.72 5.94 2.34
N ASP A 123 8.76 7.07 3.06
CA ASP A 123 8.45 8.39 2.49
C ASP A 123 9.57 9.00 1.65
N ARG A 124 10.78 8.43 1.70
CA ARG A 124 11.95 8.90 0.94
C ARG A 124 12.18 8.14 -0.36
N VAL A 125 11.54 6.99 -0.53
CA VAL A 125 11.74 6.12 -1.68
C VAL A 125 10.44 5.97 -2.47
N ASP A 126 10.56 6.07 -3.79
CA ASP A 126 9.48 5.87 -4.74
C ASP A 126 8.77 4.52 -4.53
N ARG A 127 7.43 4.53 -4.56
CA ARG A 127 6.61 3.34 -4.29
C ARG A 127 6.93 2.23 -5.28
N ARG A 128 7.10 2.53 -6.57
CA ARG A 128 7.43 1.51 -7.59
C ARG A 128 8.80 0.88 -7.36
N LYS A 129 9.78 1.67 -6.89
CA LYS A 129 11.14 1.19 -6.57
C LYS A 129 11.16 0.26 -5.36
N LEU A 130 10.17 0.37 -4.47
CA LEU A 130 10.00 -0.56 -3.35
C LEU A 130 9.19 -1.81 -3.76
N LEU A 131 8.10 -1.63 -4.51
CA LEU A 131 7.20 -2.72 -4.91
C LEU A 131 7.83 -3.72 -5.89
N ILE A 132 8.57 -3.26 -6.90
CA ILE A 132 9.10 -4.15 -7.95
C ILE A 132 10.11 -5.15 -7.37
N PRO A 133 11.15 -4.74 -6.61
CA PRO A 133 12.08 -5.69 -5.98
C PRO A 133 11.38 -6.61 -4.98
N SER A 134 10.37 -6.10 -4.26
CA SER A 134 9.54 -6.90 -3.35
C SER A 134 8.85 -8.04 -4.10
N LEU A 135 8.13 -7.74 -5.18
CA LEU A 135 7.42 -8.73 -5.99
C LEU A 135 8.37 -9.72 -6.66
N LEU A 136 9.50 -9.26 -7.20
CA LEU A 136 10.52 -10.13 -7.78
C LEU A 136 11.13 -11.09 -6.74
N GLY A 137 11.46 -10.57 -5.56
CA GLY A 137 12.01 -11.36 -4.45
C GLY A 137 11.01 -12.36 -3.87
N MET A 138 9.73 -11.99 -3.76
CA MET A 138 8.66 -12.92 -3.38
C MET A 138 8.48 -14.02 -4.43
N GLY A 139 8.50 -13.68 -5.72
CA GLY A 139 8.43 -14.68 -6.77
C GLY A 139 9.63 -15.63 -6.77
N ALA A 140 10.84 -15.10 -6.54
CA ALA A 140 12.06 -15.91 -6.44
C ALA A 140 12.02 -16.86 -5.22
N THR A 141 11.62 -16.37 -4.05
CA THR A 141 11.49 -17.20 -2.84
C THR A 141 10.41 -18.28 -3.00
N MET A 142 9.27 -17.98 -3.65
CA MET A 142 8.25 -18.97 -3.98
C MET A 142 8.75 -20.03 -4.98
N CYS A 143 9.57 -19.65 -5.95
CA CYS A 143 10.24 -20.60 -6.84
C CYS A 143 11.20 -21.52 -6.09
N VAL A 144 12.03 -20.97 -5.19
CA VAL A 144 12.94 -21.77 -4.36
C VAL A 144 12.15 -22.72 -3.46
N GLU A 145 11.05 -22.26 -2.86
CA GLU A 145 10.18 -23.10 -2.04
C GLU A 145 9.57 -24.26 -2.84
N ALA A 146 9.17 -24.01 -4.10
CA ALA A 146 8.68 -25.05 -5.00
C ALA A 146 9.76 -26.09 -5.36
N ILE A 147 11.02 -25.66 -5.54
CA ILE A 147 12.16 -26.53 -5.84
C ILE A 147 12.50 -27.38 -4.61
N LEU A 148 12.61 -26.77 -3.43
CA LEU A 148 12.83 -27.49 -2.18
C LEU A 148 11.69 -28.49 -1.95
N GLY A 149 10.46 -28.07 -2.27
CA GLY A 149 9.27 -28.90 -2.32
C GLY A 149 9.43 -30.21 -3.06
N GLN A 150 10.14 -30.23 -4.19
CA GLN A 150 10.39 -31.46 -4.94
C GLN A 150 11.38 -32.38 -4.21
N VAL A 151 12.39 -31.79 -3.58
CA VAL A 151 13.48 -32.52 -2.93
C VAL A 151 12.98 -33.22 -1.67
N TYR A 152 12.06 -32.61 -0.90
CA TYR A 152 11.52 -33.23 0.32
C TYR A 152 10.18 -33.97 0.13
N ASN A 153 9.43 -33.75 -0.96
CA ASN A 153 8.17 -34.46 -1.27
C ASN A 153 8.35 -35.69 -2.19
N ASN A 154 9.54 -36.28 -2.31
CA ASN A 154 9.67 -37.63 -2.88
C ASN A 154 9.04 -38.65 -1.91
N PHE A 155 7.71 -38.71 -1.89
CA PHE A 155 6.87 -39.54 -1.02
C PHE A 155 7.04 -41.05 -1.27
N GLU A 156 7.81 -41.48 -2.28
CA GLU A 156 8.22 -42.88 -2.43
C GLU A 156 9.28 -43.31 -1.41
N SER A 157 9.99 -42.37 -0.77
CA SER A 157 10.93 -42.65 0.32
C SER A 157 10.44 -42.09 1.66
N VAL A 158 9.33 -42.63 2.17
CA VAL A 158 8.83 -42.38 3.54
C VAL A 158 9.88 -42.74 4.62
N ALA A 159 10.99 -43.39 4.26
CA ALA A 159 12.03 -43.80 5.17
C ALA A 159 12.96 -42.67 5.68
N SER A 160 13.09 -41.52 4.99
CA SER A 160 13.92 -40.41 5.50
C SER A 160 13.64 -39.07 4.79
N PRO A 161 12.81 -38.17 5.36
CA PRO A 161 12.71 -36.81 4.83
C PRO A 161 14.07 -36.13 4.88
N ASN A 162 14.44 -35.44 3.80
CA ASN A 162 15.67 -34.66 3.77
C ASN A 162 15.53 -33.46 4.73
N HIS A 163 15.94 -33.65 5.99
CA HIS A 163 15.84 -32.63 7.03
C HIS A 163 16.55 -31.32 6.65
N SER A 164 17.61 -31.38 5.84
CA SER A 164 18.29 -30.19 5.34
C SER A 164 17.41 -29.38 4.38
N ALA A 165 16.70 -30.04 3.47
CA ALA A 165 15.76 -29.38 2.55
C ALA A 165 14.58 -28.73 3.30
N VAL A 166 14.05 -29.39 4.32
CA VAL A 166 12.96 -28.83 5.14
C VAL A 166 13.44 -27.63 5.98
N ARG A 167 14.66 -27.69 6.53
CA ARG A 167 15.27 -26.53 7.22
C ARG A 167 15.49 -25.36 6.25
N ALA A 168 15.90 -25.65 5.02
CA ALA A 168 16.05 -24.62 3.98
C ALA A 168 14.70 -23.97 3.63
N ALA A 169 13.62 -24.75 3.53
CA ALA A 169 12.28 -24.23 3.25
C ALA A 169 11.80 -23.26 4.36
N ILE A 170 12.04 -23.63 5.62
CA ILE A 170 11.77 -22.74 6.76
C ILE A 170 12.60 -21.45 6.66
N ALA A 171 13.89 -21.53 6.30
CA ALA A 171 14.73 -20.35 6.15
C ALA A 171 14.22 -19.43 5.00
N VAL A 172 13.79 -20.02 3.88
CA VAL A 172 13.20 -19.28 2.75
C VAL A 172 11.94 -18.53 3.18
N PHE A 173 11.14 -19.07 4.10
CA PHE A 173 9.99 -18.34 4.65
C PHE A 173 10.39 -17.06 5.41
N PHE A 174 11.47 -17.09 6.18
CA PHE A 174 11.98 -15.89 6.84
C PHE A 174 12.46 -14.84 5.82
N VAL A 175 13.10 -15.29 4.73
CA VAL A 175 13.51 -14.42 3.62
C VAL A 175 12.29 -13.83 2.89
N PHE A 176 11.24 -14.64 2.66
CA PHE A 176 9.98 -14.16 2.07
C PHE A 176 9.39 -13.00 2.88
N SER A 177 9.43 -13.07 4.21
CA SER A 177 8.91 -12.01 5.10
C SER A 177 9.56 -10.64 4.85
N PHE A 178 10.87 -10.62 4.63
CA PHE A 178 11.60 -9.40 4.27
C PHE A 178 11.09 -8.79 2.97
N PHE A 179 10.98 -9.61 1.90
CA PHE A 179 10.48 -9.14 0.62
C PHE A 179 9.01 -8.72 0.68
N TYR A 180 8.17 -9.44 1.44
CA TYR A 180 6.74 -9.14 1.58
C TYR A 180 6.46 -7.81 2.29
N THR A 181 7.37 -7.34 3.16
CA THR A 181 7.17 -6.14 3.99
C THR A 181 6.74 -4.92 3.16
N SER A 182 7.41 -4.67 2.03
CA SER A 182 7.10 -3.54 1.17
C SER A 182 5.70 -3.61 0.57
N LEU A 183 5.34 -4.74 -0.07
CA LEU A 183 4.01 -4.94 -0.63
C LEU A 183 2.94 -4.87 0.48
N GLY A 184 3.22 -5.45 1.64
CA GLY A 184 2.36 -5.41 2.82
C GLY A 184 2.01 -3.97 3.21
N LEU A 185 3.00 -3.11 3.42
CA LEU A 185 2.77 -1.71 3.80
C LEU A 185 2.16 -0.87 2.67
N ILE A 186 2.76 -0.93 1.48
CA ILE A 186 2.37 -0.07 0.36
C ILE A 186 0.96 -0.41 -0.12
N SER A 187 0.49 -1.65 0.01
CA SER A 187 -0.88 -1.99 -0.38
C SER A 187 -1.97 -1.21 0.36
N TRP A 188 -1.74 -0.88 1.64
CA TRP A 188 -2.67 -0.10 2.45
C TRP A 188 -2.46 1.41 2.32
N ILE A 189 -1.23 1.84 2.05
CA ILE A 189 -0.88 3.25 1.83
C ILE A 189 -1.32 3.70 0.43
N TYR A 190 -1.08 2.90 -0.59
CA TYR A 190 -1.36 3.27 -1.98
C TYR A 190 -2.84 3.56 -2.21
N GLN A 191 -3.74 2.80 -1.58
CA GLN A 191 -5.18 3.09 -1.68
C GLN A 191 -5.56 4.45 -1.07
N SER A 192 -4.92 4.91 0.01
CA SER A 192 -5.24 6.22 0.60
C SER A 192 -4.62 7.37 -0.20
N GLU A 193 -3.50 7.13 -0.87
CA GLU A 193 -2.82 8.10 -1.74
C GLU A 193 -3.58 8.34 -3.04
N ILE A 194 -4.10 7.29 -3.69
CA ILE A 194 -4.75 7.46 -5.00
C ILE A 194 -6.18 7.97 -4.93
N PHE A 195 -6.89 7.83 -3.80
CA PHE A 195 -8.30 8.23 -3.73
C PHE A 195 -8.49 9.70 -3.33
N PRO A 196 -9.24 10.49 -4.13
CA PRO A 196 -9.65 11.82 -3.73
C PRO A 196 -10.68 11.72 -2.60
N THR A 197 -10.76 12.75 -1.77
CA THR A 197 -11.58 12.78 -0.54
C THR A 197 -13.02 12.35 -0.78
N ALA A 198 -13.60 12.75 -1.93
CA ALA A 198 -14.98 12.43 -2.33
C ALA A 198 -15.31 10.93 -2.41
N ILE A 199 -14.37 10.09 -2.86
CA ILE A 199 -14.60 8.64 -3.05
C ILE A 199 -13.77 7.76 -2.13
N ARG A 200 -12.85 8.35 -1.34
CA ARG A 200 -11.88 7.61 -0.50
C ARG A 200 -12.53 6.53 0.35
N ALA A 201 -13.57 6.87 1.11
CA ALA A 201 -14.23 5.90 1.98
C ALA A 201 -14.81 4.69 1.22
N ARG A 202 -15.46 4.91 0.08
CA ARG A 202 -16.08 3.85 -0.73
C ARG A 202 -15.06 3.08 -1.56
N GLY A 203 -14.07 3.76 -2.13
CA GLY A 203 -12.98 3.12 -2.87
C GLY A 203 -12.18 2.19 -1.96
N SER A 204 -11.82 2.68 -0.77
CA SER A 204 -11.11 1.88 0.24
C SER A 204 -11.96 0.70 0.75
N SER A 205 -13.28 0.84 0.88
CA SER A 205 -14.12 -0.28 1.31
C SER A 205 -14.20 -1.39 0.24
N VAL A 206 -14.25 -1.06 -1.05
CA VAL A 206 -14.21 -2.04 -2.14
C VAL A 206 -12.85 -2.74 -2.22
N ALA A 207 -11.75 -1.99 -2.10
CA ALA A 207 -10.41 -2.58 -2.06
C ALA A 207 -10.24 -3.50 -0.84
N THR A 208 -10.70 -3.08 0.33
CA THR A 208 -10.68 -3.89 1.56
C THR A 208 -11.55 -5.13 1.42
N ALA A 209 -12.74 -5.02 0.84
CA ALA A 209 -13.60 -6.17 0.56
C ALA A 209 -12.93 -7.16 -0.41
N THR A 210 -12.21 -6.66 -1.42
CA THR A 210 -11.43 -7.49 -2.34
C THR A 210 -10.35 -8.27 -1.60
N ASN A 211 -9.61 -7.60 -0.69
CA ASN A 211 -8.59 -8.23 0.13
C ASN A 211 -9.17 -9.41 0.95
N TRP A 212 -10.21 -9.15 1.74
CA TRP A 212 -10.79 -10.17 2.63
C TRP A 212 -11.52 -11.28 1.89
N SER A 213 -12.14 -10.97 0.74
CA SER A 213 -12.77 -11.99 -0.10
C SER A 213 -11.74 -12.98 -0.64
N LEU A 214 -10.62 -12.47 -1.18
CA LEU A 214 -9.53 -13.32 -1.65
C LEU A 214 -8.84 -14.06 -0.52
N ASN A 215 -8.68 -13.43 0.65
CA ASN A 215 -8.18 -14.10 1.84
C ASN A 215 -9.03 -15.33 2.20
N LEU A 216 -10.35 -15.18 2.23
CA LEU A 216 -11.28 -16.28 2.49
C LEU A 216 -11.17 -17.38 1.43
N VAL A 217 -11.11 -17.01 0.15
CA VAL A 217 -10.91 -17.97 -0.95
C VAL A 217 -9.62 -18.77 -0.75
N PHE A 218 -8.49 -18.10 -0.51
CA PHE A 218 -7.23 -18.79 -0.30
C PHE A 218 -7.22 -19.61 0.99
N ALA A 219 -7.85 -19.16 2.06
CA ALA A 219 -7.94 -19.92 3.31
C ALA A 219 -8.69 -21.26 3.11
N GLN A 220 -9.75 -21.28 2.31
CA GLN A 220 -10.53 -22.49 2.03
C GLN A 220 -9.91 -23.37 0.94
N CYS A 221 -9.42 -22.76 -0.15
CA CYS A 221 -8.95 -23.50 -1.31
C CYS A 221 -7.50 -23.98 -1.19
N SER A 222 -6.64 -23.27 -0.45
CA SER A 222 -5.20 -23.59 -0.39
C SER A 222 -4.89 -24.95 0.22
N PRO A 223 -5.53 -25.39 1.32
CA PRO A 223 -5.30 -26.75 1.85
C PRO A 223 -5.69 -27.83 0.85
N ILE A 224 -6.80 -27.64 0.13
CA ILE A 224 -7.28 -28.57 -0.91
C ILE A 224 -6.29 -28.61 -2.08
N ALA A 225 -5.85 -27.44 -2.57
CA ALA A 225 -4.86 -27.34 -3.63
C ALA A 225 -3.54 -28.01 -3.22
N GLN A 226 -3.02 -27.71 -2.03
CA GLN A 226 -1.79 -28.33 -1.52
C GLN A 226 -1.87 -29.86 -1.45
N SER A 227 -3.01 -30.43 -1.04
CA SER A 227 -3.18 -31.89 -1.02
C SER A 227 -3.11 -32.54 -2.41
N ARG A 228 -3.46 -31.81 -3.48
CA ARG A 228 -3.59 -32.34 -4.85
C ARG A 228 -2.40 -32.02 -5.74
N ILE A 229 -1.93 -30.78 -5.71
CA ILE A 229 -0.86 -30.27 -6.58
C ILE A 229 0.47 -30.06 -5.84
N GLN A 230 0.47 -30.15 -4.51
CA GLN A 230 1.66 -30.15 -3.65
C GLN A 230 2.60 -28.97 -3.95
N PHE A 231 3.89 -29.23 -4.16
CA PHE A 231 4.92 -28.22 -4.42
C PHE A 231 4.63 -27.37 -5.65
N LYS A 232 3.87 -27.88 -6.63
CA LYS A 232 3.54 -27.14 -7.86
C LYS A 232 2.69 -25.91 -7.58
N TYR A 233 1.98 -25.88 -6.45
CA TYR A 233 1.18 -24.73 -6.04
C TYR A 233 2.03 -23.46 -5.84
N PHE A 234 3.26 -23.60 -5.33
CA PHE A 234 4.17 -22.48 -5.11
C PHE A 234 4.65 -21.84 -6.43
N TYR A 235 4.78 -22.62 -7.51
CA TYR A 235 5.08 -22.06 -8.84
C TYR A 235 3.97 -21.12 -9.36
N CYS A 236 2.71 -21.37 -9.01
CA CYS A 236 1.61 -20.48 -9.37
C CYS A 236 1.80 -19.10 -8.70
N PHE A 237 2.15 -19.08 -7.41
CA PHE A 237 2.42 -17.82 -6.69
C PHE A 237 3.68 -17.13 -7.21
N ALA A 238 4.71 -17.87 -7.59
CA ALA A 238 5.88 -17.28 -8.23
C ALA A 238 5.51 -16.54 -9.53
N ALA A 239 4.73 -17.19 -10.39
CA ALA A 239 4.23 -16.58 -11.62
C ALA A 239 3.35 -15.35 -11.34
N PHE A 240 2.43 -15.44 -10.36
CA PHE A 240 1.59 -14.29 -9.99
C PHE A 240 2.40 -13.10 -9.50
N ASN A 241 3.43 -13.32 -8.68
CA ASN A 241 4.31 -12.25 -8.21
C ASN A 241 5.07 -11.58 -9.36
N TRP A 242 5.59 -12.34 -10.33
CA TRP A 242 6.30 -11.78 -11.47
C TRP A 242 5.38 -11.05 -12.46
N VAL A 243 4.19 -11.58 -12.70
CA VAL A 243 3.15 -10.87 -13.47
C VAL A 243 2.75 -9.58 -12.76
N ALA A 244 2.55 -9.62 -11.44
CA ALA A 244 2.27 -8.43 -10.65
C ALA A 244 3.40 -7.40 -10.74
N ALA A 245 4.67 -7.82 -10.73
CA ALA A 245 5.81 -6.93 -10.93
C ALA A 245 5.73 -6.22 -12.30
N GLY A 246 5.39 -6.96 -13.36
CA GLY A 246 5.14 -6.41 -14.69
C GLY A 246 3.99 -5.41 -14.70
N LEU A 247 2.86 -5.74 -14.06
CA LEU A 247 1.68 -4.86 -13.97
C LEU A 247 1.97 -3.59 -13.16
N VAL A 248 2.72 -3.68 -12.07
CA VAL A 248 3.17 -2.51 -11.29
C VAL A 248 4.12 -1.66 -12.11
N TRP A 249 4.97 -2.26 -12.93
CA TRP A 249 5.83 -1.51 -13.82
C TRP A 249 5.05 -0.79 -14.93
N THR A 250 3.98 -1.35 -15.49
CA THR A 250 3.27 -0.73 -16.62
C THR A 250 2.10 0.17 -16.22
N PHE A 251 1.31 -0.18 -15.20
CA PHE A 251 0.00 0.44 -14.94
C PHE A 251 -0.07 1.29 -13.67
N TYR A 252 0.87 1.14 -12.73
CA TYR A 252 0.82 1.83 -11.45
C TYR A 252 1.60 3.15 -11.52
N PRO A 253 0.94 4.31 -11.41
CA PRO A 253 1.63 5.59 -11.33
C PRO A 253 2.40 5.72 -10.01
N GLU A 254 3.48 6.49 -10.06
CA GLU A 254 4.27 6.84 -8.87
C GLU A 254 3.54 7.89 -8.04
N THR A 255 3.41 7.65 -6.74
CA THR A 255 2.68 8.48 -5.77
C THR A 255 3.55 9.09 -4.69
N ALA A 256 4.80 8.63 -4.52
CA ALA A 256 5.71 9.15 -3.51
C ALA A 256 6.00 10.65 -3.72
N GLY A 257 5.93 11.42 -2.63
CA GLY A 257 6.25 12.85 -2.62
C GLY A 257 5.30 13.76 -3.39
N LYS A 258 4.14 13.24 -3.84
CA LYS A 258 3.14 14.01 -4.59
C LYS A 258 2.00 14.50 -3.69
N SER A 259 1.51 15.70 -3.98
CA SER A 259 0.29 16.20 -3.35
C SER A 259 -0.95 15.48 -3.90
N LEU A 260 -2.07 15.54 -3.17
CA LEU A 260 -3.33 14.93 -3.62
C LEU A 260 -3.82 15.55 -4.94
N GLU A 261 -3.57 16.84 -5.15
CA GLU A 261 -3.91 17.56 -6.38
C GLU A 261 -3.03 17.11 -7.55
N GLU A 262 -1.75 16.85 -7.32
CA GLU A 262 -0.85 16.32 -8.35
C GLU A 262 -1.23 14.89 -8.76
N ILE A 263 -1.60 14.05 -7.80
CA ILE A 263 -2.14 12.71 -8.08
C ILE A 263 -3.44 12.85 -8.87
N ASP A 264 -4.30 13.82 -8.54
CA ASP A 264 -5.54 14.04 -9.28
C ASP A 264 -5.31 14.40 -10.75
N ARG A 265 -4.31 15.23 -11.01
CA ARG A 265 -3.86 15.58 -12.36
C ARG A 265 -3.33 14.39 -13.14
N LEU A 266 -2.59 13.46 -12.51
CA LEU A 266 -2.07 12.26 -13.19
C LEU A 266 -3.20 11.43 -13.79
N PHE A 267 -4.27 11.20 -13.02
CA PHE A 267 -5.41 10.40 -13.47
C PHE A 267 -6.35 11.15 -14.43
N THR A 268 -6.29 12.48 -14.46
CA THR A 268 -7.12 13.30 -15.36
C THR A 268 -6.42 13.53 -16.70
N ALA A 269 -5.11 13.82 -16.68
CA ALA A 269 -4.28 14.01 -17.88
C ALA A 269 -4.20 12.75 -18.75
N GLU A 270 -4.17 11.56 -18.17
CA GLU A 270 -4.20 10.30 -18.93
C GLU A 270 -5.53 10.06 -19.67
N THR A 271 -6.63 10.63 -19.18
CA THR A 271 -7.96 10.51 -19.80
C THR A 271 -8.22 11.63 -20.81
N SER A 272 -7.57 12.77 -20.62
CA SER A 272 -7.49 13.86 -21.60
C SER A 272 -6.21 13.75 -22.42
N MET A 273 -6.12 12.76 -23.30
CA MET A 273 -5.42 12.98 -24.58
C MET A 273 -6.40 13.67 -25.52
N PRO A 274 -6.46 15.02 -25.60
CA PRO A 274 -6.96 15.63 -26.82
C PRO A 274 -6.04 15.19 -27.95
N ALA A 275 -6.61 14.91 -29.12
CA ALA A 275 -5.84 14.75 -30.35
C ALA A 275 -4.76 15.85 -30.41
N TYR A 276 -3.53 15.45 -30.72
CA TYR A 276 -2.42 16.36 -30.96
C TYR A 276 -2.83 17.37 -32.05
N ASP A 277 -3.23 18.56 -31.62
CA ASP A 277 -3.54 19.68 -32.49
C ASP A 277 -2.30 20.56 -32.52
N ALA A 278 -1.54 20.43 -33.60
CA ALA A 278 -0.17 20.92 -33.75
C ALA A 278 -0.05 22.46 -33.86
N ASP A 279 -1.11 23.22 -33.59
CA ASP A 279 -1.23 24.61 -34.05
C ASP A 279 -1.62 25.63 -32.97
N LYS A 280 -1.13 25.46 -31.73
CA LYS A 280 -1.25 26.52 -30.71
C LYS A 280 0.12 26.97 -30.21
N PRO A 281 0.45 28.27 -30.32
CA PRO A 281 1.75 28.79 -29.91
C PRO A 281 1.93 28.74 -28.40
N HIS A 282 3.12 28.34 -27.98
CA HIS A 282 3.56 28.25 -26.60
C HIS A 282 3.37 29.58 -25.85
N VAL A 283 2.53 29.58 -24.80
CA VAL A 283 2.51 30.67 -23.82
C VAL A 283 3.68 30.44 -22.85
N SER A 284 4.74 31.23 -22.99
CA SER A 284 5.85 31.28 -22.06
C SER A 284 5.43 31.92 -20.73
N LEU A 285 5.62 31.22 -19.61
CA LEU A 285 5.44 31.77 -18.27
C LEU A 285 6.53 32.81 -17.96
N PRO A 286 6.23 33.93 -17.27
CA PRO A 286 7.23 34.94 -16.89
C PRO A 286 8.22 34.41 -15.86
N ASN A 287 9.50 34.72 -16.08
CA ASN A 287 10.64 34.25 -15.30
C ASN A 287 10.69 34.93 -13.91
N SER A 288 10.73 34.11 -12.86
CA SER A 288 10.83 34.53 -11.45
C SER A 288 12.26 34.96 -11.08
N LYS A 289 12.70 36.15 -11.52
CA LYS A 289 13.92 36.81 -11.03
C LYS A 289 13.83 38.34 -11.15
N ALA A 290 12.99 38.97 -10.32
CA ALA A 290 13.05 40.41 -10.04
C ALA A 290 12.25 40.73 -8.77
N LYS A 291 12.79 40.37 -7.60
CA LYS A 291 12.24 40.83 -6.32
C LYS A 291 13.26 41.30 -5.27
N ASP A 292 14.55 41.37 -5.64
CA ASP A 292 15.61 41.83 -4.75
C ASP A 292 16.28 43.10 -5.31
N SER A 293 15.53 44.21 -5.35
CA SER A 293 16.09 45.57 -5.42
C SER A 293 14.93 46.54 -5.31
N LEU A 294 14.62 46.98 -4.08
CA LEU A 294 14.07 48.29 -3.73
C LEU A 294 13.64 48.31 -2.26
N VAL A 295 14.60 48.17 -1.33
CA VAL A 295 14.47 48.71 0.04
C VAL A 295 15.86 49.08 0.57
N VAL A 296 16.41 50.25 0.21
CA VAL A 296 17.44 50.92 1.03
C VAL A 296 17.42 52.45 0.79
N PHE A 297 17.53 53.21 1.90
CA PHE A 297 17.76 54.66 2.11
C PHE A 297 16.52 55.58 2.00
N SER A 298 15.95 56.12 3.09
CA SER A 298 16.44 56.99 4.19
C SER A 298 16.53 58.48 3.82
N THR A 299 15.58 59.25 4.34
CA THR A 299 15.63 60.60 4.97
C THR A 299 16.61 61.70 4.52
N GLN A 300 16.11 62.96 4.67
CA GLN A 300 16.76 64.30 4.64
C GLN A 300 16.69 65.01 3.29
N ASP A 301 16.49 66.32 3.14
CA ASP A 301 16.05 67.44 4.01
C ASP A 301 15.79 68.64 3.05
N THR A 302 14.89 69.55 3.46
CA THR A 302 14.82 71.00 3.17
C THR A 302 15.05 71.55 1.75
N THR A 303 14.04 72.23 1.20
CA THR A 303 13.95 73.72 1.19
C THR A 303 12.53 74.17 0.85
#